data_AF-A0A6G1GII8-F1
#
_entry.id   AF-A0A6G1GII8-F1
#
_cell.length_a   1.000
_cell.length_b   1.000
_cell.length_c   1.000
_cell.angle_alpha   90.00
_cell.angle_beta   90.00
_cell.angle_gamma   90.00
#
_symmetry.space_group_name_H-M   'P 1'
#
loop_
_entity.id
_entity.type
_entity.pdbx_description
1 polymer ?
#
loop_
_entity_poly.entity_id
_entity_poly.type
_entity_poly.pdbx_seq_one_letter_code
_entity_poly.pdbx_strand_id
1 'polypeptide(L)'
;MPPSRTSKLSREDRRVLLSSRIQEQGFVEDMPCSNCERQNIECRSSPNSNSCAECVRRGLSSCDLVVLPSTCEYFRFLPRSRY
;
A
#
# COMPACT_ATOMS: atom_id res chain seq x y z
N MET A 1 -19.33 21.69 30.48
CA MET A 1 -18.15 20.91 30.03
C MET A 1 -18.61 19.95 28.96
N PRO A 2 -18.01 19.92 27.75
CA PRO A 2 -18.47 19.03 26.67
C PRO A 2 -18.05 17.58 26.98
N PRO A 3 -18.83 16.57 26.57
CA PRO A 3 -18.45 15.18 26.77
C PRO A 3 -17.28 14.84 25.83
N SER A 4 -16.10 14.62 26.40
CA SER A 4 -14.95 14.05 25.69
C SER A 4 -15.18 12.56 25.46
N ARG A 5 -16.07 12.23 24.51
CA ARG A 5 -16.24 10.86 23.99
C ARG A 5 -15.51 10.77 22.65
N THR A 6 -14.20 10.58 22.68
CA THR A 6 -13.53 9.95 21.53
C THR A 6 -13.97 8.49 21.52
N SER A 7 -15.06 8.19 20.82
CA SER A 7 -15.42 6.83 20.45
C SER A 7 -14.22 6.25 19.70
N LYS A 8 -13.46 5.38 20.38
CA LYS A 8 -12.34 4.67 19.75
C LYS A 8 -12.94 3.84 18.62
N LEU A 9 -12.73 4.27 17.37
CA LEU A 9 -13.08 3.49 16.18
C LEU A 9 -12.50 2.08 16.35
N SER A 10 -13.31 1.07 16.00
CA SER A 10 -12.87 -0.32 16.03
C SER A 10 -11.65 -0.49 15.14
N ARG A 11 -10.82 -1.50 15.43
CA ARG A 11 -9.70 -1.86 14.57
C ARG A 11 -10.16 -2.10 13.13
N GLU A 12 -11.36 -2.67 12.97
CA GLU A 12 -11.99 -2.89 11.68
C GLU A 12 -12.34 -1.58 10.97
N ASP A 13 -13.03 -0.66 11.64
CA ASP A 13 -13.39 0.63 11.06
C ASP A 13 -12.17 1.43 10.64
N ARG A 14 -11.11 1.43 11.46
CA ARG A 14 -9.84 2.11 11.11
C ARG A 14 -9.22 1.53 9.85
N ARG A 15 -9.29 0.22 9.69
CA ARG A 15 -8.75 -0.49 8.54
C ARG A 15 -9.53 -0.16 7.27
N VAL A 16 -10.86 -0.14 7.35
CA VAL A 16 -11.73 0.29 6.24
C VAL A 16 -11.42 1.74 5.86
N LEU A 17 -11.40 2.65 6.83
CA LEU A 17 -11.08 4.07 6.60
C LEU A 17 -9.69 4.27 5.99
N LEU A 18 -8.69 3.56 6.49
CA LEU A 18 -7.33 3.61 5.93
C LEU A 18 -7.32 3.10 4.49
N SER A 19 -7.97 1.95 4.21
CA SER A 19 -8.05 1.41 2.85
C SER A 19 -8.74 2.36 1.88
N SER A 20 -9.85 2.99 2.29
CA SER A 20 -10.54 3.99 1.46
C SER A 20 -9.66 5.20 1.17
N ARG A 21 -8.94 5.72 2.18
CA ARG A 21 -8.01 6.83 1.97
C ARG A 21 -6.87 6.48 1.01
N ILE A 22 -6.29 5.28 1.12
CA ILE A 22 -5.26 4.81 0.19
C ILE A 22 -5.85 4.62 -1.21
N GLN A 23 -7.09 4.16 -1.33
CA GLN A 23 -7.73 4.02 -2.63
C GLN A 23 -7.95 5.39 -3.31
N GLU A 24 -8.33 6.41 -2.55
CA GLU A 24 -8.63 7.75 -3.08
C GLU A 24 -7.37 8.60 -3.33
N GLN A 25 -6.40 8.56 -2.42
CA GLN A 25 -5.23 9.45 -2.42
C GLN A 25 -3.91 8.74 -2.70
N GLY A 26 -3.92 7.40 -2.76
CA GLY A 26 -2.75 6.61 -3.03
C GLY A 26 -2.36 6.62 -4.51
N PHE A 27 -1.15 6.16 -4.77
CA PHE A 27 -0.61 6.01 -6.10
C PHE A 27 -0.89 4.60 -6.60
N VAL A 28 -1.14 4.48 -7.91
CA VAL A 28 -1.18 3.17 -8.56
C VAL A 28 0.26 2.72 -8.74
N GLU A 29 0.57 1.56 -8.19
CA GLU A 29 1.91 0.97 -8.31
C GLU A 29 2.02 0.25 -9.65
N ASP A 30 3.09 0.53 -10.40
CA ASP A 30 3.39 -0.16 -11.66
C ASP A 30 3.62 -1.67 -11.46
N MET A 31 4.13 -2.05 -10.29
CA MET A 31 4.32 -3.43 -9.87
C MET A 31 3.36 -3.77 -8.73
N PRO A 32 2.19 -4.38 -9.04
CA PRO A 32 1.22 -4.73 -8.01
C PRO A 32 1.74 -5.84 -7.09
N CYS A 33 1.26 -5.89 -5.85
CA CYS A 33 1.54 -7.03 -4.98
C CYS A 33 0.92 -8.32 -5.55
N SER A 34 1.48 -9.49 -5.19
CA SER A 34 1.03 -10.79 -5.74
C SER A 34 -0.47 -11.05 -5.54
N ASN A 35 -1.08 -10.50 -4.49
CA ASN A 35 -2.52 -10.64 -4.25
C ASN A 35 -3.38 -9.77 -5.16
N CYS A 36 -2.91 -8.57 -5.49
CA CYS A 36 -3.57 -7.70 -6.46
C CYS A 36 -3.39 -8.23 -7.89
N GLU A 37 -2.20 -8.73 -8.21
CA GLU A 37 -1.89 -9.35 -9.50
C GLU A 37 -2.78 -10.58 -9.76
N ARG A 38 -2.85 -11.53 -8.81
CA ARG A 38 -3.69 -12.73 -8.92
C ARG A 38 -5.18 -12.43 -9.11
N GLN A 39 -5.63 -11.32 -8.56
CA GLN A 39 -7.03 -10.88 -8.66
C GLN A 39 -7.27 -9.92 -9.82
N ASN A 40 -6.21 -9.54 -10.54
CA ASN A 40 -6.26 -8.61 -11.66
C ASN A 40 -6.92 -7.27 -11.29
N ILE A 41 -6.56 -6.72 -10.12
CA ILE A 41 -7.08 -5.45 -9.61
C ILE A 41 -5.97 -4.40 -9.49
N GLU A 42 -6.37 -3.13 -9.50
CA GLU A 42 -5.45 -2.01 -9.27
C GLU A 42 -4.85 -2.08 -7.86
N CYS A 43 -3.51 -2.07 -7.79
CA CYS A 43 -2.80 -2.02 -6.52
C CYS A 43 -2.48 -0.57 -6.18
N ARG A 44 -3.27 0.01 -5.27
CA ARG A 44 -3.03 1.38 -4.78
C ARG A 44 -2.31 1.36 -3.45
N SER A 45 -1.24 2.14 -3.33
CA SER A 45 -0.42 2.24 -2.13
C SER A 45 -0.27 3.69 -1.68
N SER A 46 0.12 3.89 -0.43
CA SER A 46 0.51 5.19 0.08
C SER A 46 2.01 5.13 0.40
N PRO A 47 2.80 6.18 0.11
CA PRO A 47 4.24 6.19 0.40
C PRO A 47 4.56 6.01 1.88
N ASN A 48 3.57 6.25 2.76
CA ASN A 48 3.71 6.10 4.21
C ASN A 48 3.22 4.74 4.72
N SER A 49 2.87 3.81 3.84
CA SER A 49 2.30 2.50 4.17
C SER A 49 3.01 1.39 3.40
N ASN A 50 3.43 0.35 4.11
CA ASN A 50 4.02 -0.85 3.50
C ASN A 50 2.95 -1.81 2.95
N SER A 51 1.68 -1.41 2.95
CA SER A 51 0.56 -2.22 2.50
C SER A 51 -0.33 -1.44 1.55
N CYS A 52 -0.77 -2.10 0.47
CA CYS A 52 -1.76 -1.57 -0.47
C CYS A 52 -3.16 -1.51 0.16
N ALA A 53 -4.04 -0.71 -0.44
CA ALA A 53 -5.43 -0.51 -0.02
C ALA A 53 -6.16 -1.86 0.16
N GLU A 54 -5.99 -2.79 -0.77
CA GLU A 54 -6.70 -4.08 -0.71
C GLU A 54 -6.18 -4.99 0.41
N CYS A 55 -4.86 -5.09 0.59
CA CYS A 55 -4.30 -5.87 1.69
C CYS A 55 -4.70 -5.27 3.04
N VAL A 56 -4.71 -3.94 3.15
CA VAL A 56 -5.24 -3.24 4.33
C VAL A 56 -6.70 -3.61 4.51
N ARG A 57 -7.57 -3.43 3.51
CA ARG A 57 -9.02 -3.71 3.61
C ARG A 57 -9.30 -5.14 4.09
N ARG A 58 -8.60 -6.12 3.53
CA ARG A 58 -8.73 -7.54 3.92
C ARG A 58 -8.11 -7.87 5.27
N GLY A 59 -7.28 -6.98 5.83
CA GLY A 59 -6.51 -7.22 7.04
C GLY A 59 -5.42 -8.25 6.86
N LEU A 60 -4.84 -8.34 5.66
CA LEU A 60 -3.70 -9.19 5.39
C LEU A 60 -2.46 -8.59 6.06
N SER A 61 -1.80 -9.38 6.88
CA SER A 61 -0.55 -8.99 7.56
C SER A 61 0.67 -9.06 6.64
N SER A 62 0.59 -9.82 5.55
CA SER A 62 1.64 -9.98 4.54
C SER A 62 1.19 -9.30 3.24
N CYS A 63 1.74 -8.12 2.97
CA CYS A 63 1.64 -7.46 1.69
C CYS A 63 3.03 -7.43 1.06
N ASP A 64 3.24 -8.24 0.02
CA ASP A 64 4.52 -8.29 -0.71
C ASP A 64 4.61 -7.14 -1.73
N LEU A 65 4.06 -5.97 -1.37
CA LEU A 65 4.14 -4.80 -2.21
C LEU A 65 5.56 -4.23 -2.14
N VAL A 66 6.22 -4.15 -3.28
CA VAL A 66 7.51 -3.49 -3.41
C VAL A 66 7.25 -2.04 -3.82
N VAL A 67 7.20 -1.13 -2.85
CA VAL A 67 7.14 0.30 -3.13
C VAL A 67 8.51 0.72 -3.63
N LEU A 68 8.67 0.79 -4.95
CA LEU A 68 9.87 1.37 -5.53
C LEU A 68 9.77 2.88 -5.37
N PRO A 69 10.71 3.54 -4.68
CA PRO A 69 10.76 4.99 -4.71
C PRO A 69 10.87 5.42 -6.18
N SER A 70 10.00 6.35 -6.59
CA SER A 70 9.85 6.82 -7.99
C SER A 70 11.14 7.40 -8.59
N THR A 71 12.24 7.43 -7.85
CA THR A 71 13.61 7.60 -8.34
C THR A 71 14.18 6.24 -8.76
N CYS A 72 13.79 5.78 -9.94
CA CYS A 72 14.41 4.65 -10.61
C CYS A 72 15.85 5.00 -11.06
N GLU A 73 16.78 5.12 -10.10
CA GLU A 73 18.24 5.10 -10.31
C GLU A 73 18.81 3.69 -9.99
N TYR A 74 17.98 2.64 -9.96
CA TYR A 74 18.44 1.29 -9.63
C TYR A 74 19.03 0.52 -10.83
N PHE A 75 18.90 1.03 -12.06
CA PHE A 75 19.64 0.49 -13.22
C PHE A 75 21.14 0.83 -13.20
N ARG A 76 21.64 1.57 -12.21
CA ARG A 76 23.07 1.87 -12.07
C ARG A 76 23.90 0.76 -11.41
N PHE A 77 23.27 -0.30 -10.91
CA PHE A 77 23.93 -1.41 -10.20
C PHE A 77 23.82 -2.78 -10.88
N LEU A 78 23.48 -2.85 -12.18
CA LEU A 78 23.89 -4.01 -12.96
C LEU A 78 25.36 -3.79 -13.36
N PRO A 79 26.34 -4.56 -12.83
CA PRO A 79 27.66 -4.56 -13.43
C PRO A 79 27.46 -4.99 -14.90
N ARG A 80 27.78 -4.09 -15.83
CA ARG A 80 28.01 -4.46 -17.23
C ARG A 80 28.99 -5.61 -17.22
N SER A 81 28.52 -6.83 -17.45
CA SER A 81 29.39 -7.93 -17.87
C SER A 81 30.09 -7.45 -19.13
N ARG A 82 31.36 -7.07 -18.99
CA ARG A 82 32.26 -6.89 -20.13
C ARG A 82 32.52 -8.29 -20.70
N TYR A 83 31.96 -8.54 -21.87
CA TYR A 83 32.62 -9.39 -22.86
C TYR A 83 33.90 -8.70 -23.34
#